data_AF-A0A6S6VGL3-F1
#
_entry.id   AF-A0A6S6VGL3-F1
#
_cell.length_a   1.000
_cell.length_b   1.000
_cell.length_c   1.000
_cell.angle_alpha   90.00
_cell.angle_beta   90.00
_cell.angle_gamma   90.00
#
_symmetry.space_group_name_H-M   'P 1'
#
loop_
_entity.id
_entity.type
_entity.pdbx_description
1 polymer ?
#
loop_
_entity_poly.entity_id
_entity_poly.type
_entity_poly.pdbx_seq_one_letter_code
_entity_poly.pdbx_strand_id
1 'polypeptide(L)'
;MHDSVEEAEDENDDDASVKLDEDVEDMFERDEDESGTETKFERAVGCLSDELGTCGNVSGEHDQPAMQSIPVFMGHGTDDEKVPCSIGKLAAELLTTLDVNVTWEEYEGLDHSYSDMLRDFVEFLENLKPYLELRF
;
A
#
# COMPACT_ATOMS: atom_id res chain seq x y z
N MET A 1 -45.61 -19.13 44.27
CA MET A 1 -44.80 -20.04 45.10
C MET A 1 -43.36 -19.88 44.66
N HIS A 2 -42.61 -19.09 45.44
CA HIS A 2 -41.14 -19.11 45.65
C HIS A 2 -40.22 -18.87 44.43
N ASP A 3 -39.05 -18.23 44.51
CA ASP A 3 -38.36 -17.31 45.42
C ASP A 3 -36.96 -17.11 44.77
N SER A 4 -36.44 -15.87 44.77
CA SER A 4 -35.01 -15.45 44.79
C SER A 4 -33.96 -16.05 43.83
N VAL A 5 -33.24 -15.16 43.11
CA VAL A 5 -31.89 -14.69 43.50
C VAL A 5 -31.43 -13.60 42.54
N GLU A 6 -31.13 -12.45 43.11
CA GLU A 6 -30.35 -11.34 42.56
C GLU A 6 -28.88 -11.69 42.76
N GLU A 7 -28.00 -11.44 41.79
CA GLU A 7 -26.60 -11.07 42.07
C GLU A 7 -26.11 -10.26 40.86
N ALA A 8 -25.71 -9.02 41.13
CA ALA A 8 -25.00 -8.14 40.23
C ALA A 8 -23.51 -8.26 40.57
N GLU A 9 -22.68 -8.50 39.56
CA GLU A 9 -21.23 -8.51 39.69
C GLU A 9 -20.68 -7.47 38.71
N ASP A 10 -20.54 -6.26 39.26
CA ASP A 10 -19.76 -5.14 38.75
C ASP A 10 -18.31 -5.38 39.19
N GLU A 11 -17.43 -5.73 38.25
CA GLU A 11 -15.99 -5.59 38.43
C GLU A 11 -15.37 -4.96 37.18
N ASN A 12 -15.45 -3.63 37.16
CA ASN A 12 -14.53 -2.78 36.42
C ASN A 12 -13.15 -2.82 37.11
N ASP A 13 -12.18 -3.53 36.53
CA ASP A 13 -10.77 -3.38 36.87
C ASP A 13 -9.97 -3.01 35.60
N ASP A 14 -9.90 -1.69 35.41
CA ASP A 14 -8.95 -1.01 34.55
C ASP A 14 -7.53 -1.16 35.13
N ASP A 15 -6.59 -1.71 34.37
CA ASP A 15 -5.25 -1.15 34.09
C ASP A 15 -4.36 -2.22 33.45
N ALA A 16 -4.65 -2.55 32.19
CA ALA A 16 -3.62 -3.07 31.32
C ALA A 16 -2.90 -1.86 30.70
N SER A 17 -2.02 -1.23 31.47
CA SER A 17 -1.05 -0.27 30.95
C SER A 17 -0.02 -1.01 30.09
N VAL A 18 -0.43 -1.38 28.87
CA VAL A 18 0.49 -1.67 27.78
C VAL A 18 1.28 -0.39 27.53
N LYS A 19 2.50 -0.38 28.05
CA LYS A 19 3.54 0.53 27.60
C LYS A 19 3.76 0.23 26.13
N LEU A 20 3.11 1.01 25.27
CA LEU A 20 3.61 1.25 23.93
C LEU A 20 4.94 1.99 24.16
N ASP A 21 6.00 1.21 24.21
CA ASP A 21 7.32 1.65 23.83
C ASP A 21 7.19 2.38 22.49
N GLU A 22 7.14 3.71 22.58
CA GLU A 22 7.41 4.63 21.50
C GLU A 22 8.88 4.44 21.09
N ASP A 23 9.14 3.36 20.38
CA ASP A 23 10.36 3.13 19.64
C ASP A 23 9.97 2.40 18.35
N VAL A 24 9.08 3.03 17.59
CA VAL A 24 9.19 2.97 16.14
C VAL A 24 10.44 3.78 15.77
N GLU A 25 11.61 3.25 16.14
CA GLU A 25 12.82 3.59 15.41
C GLU A 25 12.45 3.37 13.95
N ASP A 26 12.53 4.46 13.19
CA ASP A 26 12.28 4.44 11.76
C ASP A 26 13.18 3.35 11.19
N MET A 27 12.59 2.19 10.89
CA MET A 27 13.29 1.00 10.42
C MET A 27 14.04 1.27 9.10
N PHE A 28 13.90 2.48 8.56
CA PHE A 28 14.54 3.01 7.36
C PHE A 28 15.52 4.17 7.61
N GLU A 29 15.67 4.69 8.84
CA GLU A 29 16.76 5.63 9.20
C GLU A 29 18.07 4.85 9.38
N ARG A 30 18.71 4.55 8.24
CA ARG A 30 20.10 4.11 8.20
C ARG A 30 20.95 5.30 7.77
N ASP A 31 22.03 5.52 8.52
CA ASP A 31 23.01 6.61 8.34
C ASP A 31 23.22 6.99 6.88
N GLU A 32 23.08 8.29 6.58
CA GLU A 32 23.42 8.88 5.29
C GLU A 32 24.95 8.80 5.06
N ASP A 33 25.44 7.62 4.69
CA ASP A 33 26.78 7.46 4.14
C ASP A 33 26.76 7.86 2.66
N GLU A 34 27.34 9.03 2.41
CA GLU A 34 27.56 9.66 1.12
C GLU A 34 28.38 8.76 0.17
N SER A 35 27.70 8.12 -0.80
CA SER A 35 28.31 7.71 -2.08
C SER A 35 27.26 7.12 -3.04
N GLY A 36 26.81 7.92 -4.02
CA GLY A 36 26.23 7.37 -5.25
C GLY A 36 24.91 8.03 -5.65
N THR A 37 24.76 8.21 -6.95
CA THR A 37 23.57 8.71 -7.65
C THR A 37 22.42 7.69 -7.63
N GLU A 38 22.07 7.20 -6.44
CA GLU A 38 21.07 6.14 -6.30
C GLU A 38 19.66 6.74 -6.36
N THR A 39 18.86 6.29 -7.32
CA THR A 39 17.45 6.62 -7.44
C THR A 39 16.65 5.95 -6.33
N LYS A 40 15.49 6.51 -5.94
CA LYS A 40 14.60 5.87 -4.95
C LYS A 40 14.24 4.44 -5.33
N PHE A 41 14.14 4.18 -6.63
CA PHE A 41 13.93 2.85 -7.18
C PHE A 41 15.09 1.89 -6.85
N GLU A 42 16.32 2.31 -7.09
CA GLU A 42 17.51 1.50 -6.77
C GLU A 42 17.60 1.25 -5.25
N ARG A 43 17.30 2.25 -4.42
CA ARG A 43 17.22 2.10 -2.96
C ARG A 43 16.20 1.08 -2.52
N ALA A 44 15.00 1.14 -3.09
CA ALA A 44 13.95 0.20 -2.74
C ALA A 44 14.23 -1.22 -3.25
N VAL A 45 14.82 -1.37 -4.44
CA VAL A 45 15.32 -2.66 -4.93
C VAL A 45 16.40 -3.21 -4.00
N GLY A 46 17.30 -2.37 -3.49
CA GLY A 46 18.29 -2.74 -2.48
C GLY A 46 17.63 -3.26 -1.19
N CYS A 47 16.69 -2.50 -0.64
CA CYS A 47 15.96 -2.88 0.58
C CYS A 47 15.24 -4.22 0.44
N LEU A 48 14.53 -4.43 -0.68
CA LEU A 48 13.83 -5.69 -0.98
C LEU A 48 14.81 -6.85 -1.17
N SER A 49 15.96 -6.58 -1.79
CA SER A 49 16.99 -7.60 -2.01
C SER A 49 17.63 -8.06 -0.70
N ASP A 50 17.84 -7.15 0.25
CA ASP A 50 18.35 -7.43 1.59
C ASP A 50 17.35 -8.25 2.41
N GLU A 51 16.06 -7.89 2.38
CA GLU A 51 15.00 -8.63 3.08
C GLU A 51 14.82 -10.06 2.54
N LEU A 52 14.97 -10.24 1.23
CA LEU A 52 14.87 -11.54 0.56
C LEU A 52 16.18 -12.35 0.59
N GLY A 53 17.29 -11.77 1.06
CA GLY A 53 18.62 -12.41 1.05
C GLY A 53 19.16 -12.70 -0.36
N THR A 54 18.62 -12.03 -1.38
CA THR A 54 18.99 -12.22 -2.79
C THR A 54 20.10 -11.28 -3.19
N CYS A 55 21.35 -11.76 -3.23
CA CYS A 55 22.44 -11.03 -3.86
C CYS A 55 22.36 -11.21 -5.39
N GLY A 56 21.66 -10.30 -6.07
CA GLY A 56 21.47 -10.41 -7.51
C GLY A 56 21.47 -9.06 -8.19
N ASN A 57 22.58 -8.69 -8.82
CA ASN A 57 22.63 -7.58 -9.76
C ASN A 57 21.60 -7.83 -10.86
N VAL A 58 20.51 -7.06 -10.87
CA VAL A 58 19.50 -7.10 -11.93
C VAL A 58 20.06 -6.36 -13.14
N SER A 59 21.04 -6.97 -13.81
CA SER A 59 21.56 -6.48 -15.09
C SER A 59 20.58 -6.88 -16.17
N GLY A 60 19.61 -6.00 -16.43
CA GLY A 60 18.66 -6.11 -17.52
C GLY A 60 18.65 -4.82 -18.33
N GLU A 61 19.56 -4.71 -19.29
CA GLU A 61 19.35 -3.83 -20.45
C GLU A 61 18.16 -4.40 -21.23
N HIS A 62 16.96 -4.00 -20.87
CA HIS A 62 15.76 -4.29 -21.63
C HIS A 62 15.13 -2.95 -22.00
N ASP A 63 14.88 -2.78 -23.30
CA ASP A 63 14.22 -1.63 -23.95
C ASP A 63 12.75 -1.47 -23.52
N GLN A 64 12.39 -2.00 -22.34
CA GLN A 64 11.07 -1.90 -21.75
C GLN A 64 10.92 -0.54 -21.08
N PRO A 65 9.73 0.08 -21.18
CA PRO A 65 9.45 1.27 -20.41
C PRO A 65 9.74 0.98 -18.93
N ALA A 66 10.62 1.78 -18.34
CA ALA A 66 10.89 1.74 -16.92
C ALA A 66 9.53 1.79 -16.19
N MET A 67 9.32 0.95 -15.17
CA MET A 67 8.02 0.81 -14.51
C MET A 67 7.45 2.16 -14.06
N GLN A 68 8.30 3.13 -13.73
CA GLN A 68 7.91 4.50 -13.37
C GLN A 68 7.15 5.24 -14.48
N SER A 69 7.37 4.88 -15.75
CA SER A 69 6.71 5.49 -16.91
C SER A 69 5.35 4.88 -17.24
N ILE A 70 4.96 3.79 -16.57
CA ILE A 70 3.67 3.15 -16.75
C ILE A 70 2.72 3.67 -15.66
N PRO A 71 1.70 4.45 -16.03
CA PRO A 71 0.68 4.88 -15.07
C PRO A 71 -0.17 3.68 -14.63
N VAL A 72 -0.45 3.60 -13.33
CA VAL A 72 -1.19 2.50 -12.70
C VAL A 72 -2.46 3.06 -12.06
N PHE A 73 -3.59 2.40 -12.28
CA PHE A 73 -4.83 2.66 -11.58
C PHE A 73 -5.12 1.51 -10.62
N MET A 74 -5.43 1.84 -9.37
CA MET A 74 -5.77 0.88 -8.32
C MET A 74 -7.07 1.36 -7.66
N GLY A 75 -8.15 0.62 -7.88
CA GLY A 75 -9.43 0.87 -7.24
C GLY A 75 -9.77 -0.26 -6.27
N HIS A 76 -10.36 0.06 -5.12
CA HIS A 76 -10.73 -0.95 -4.12
C HIS A 76 -12.01 -0.59 -3.36
N GLY A 77 -12.85 -1.59 -3.07
CA GLY A 77 -14.07 -1.40 -2.29
C GLY A 77 -13.79 -1.39 -0.78
N THR A 78 -14.36 -0.45 -0.03
CA THR A 78 -14.11 -0.36 1.42
C THR A 78 -14.65 -1.55 2.19
N ASP A 79 -15.66 -2.22 1.64
CA ASP A 79 -16.43 -3.27 2.29
C ASP A 79 -16.06 -4.66 1.73
N ASP A 80 -14.95 -4.78 1.00
CA ASP A 80 -14.44 -6.07 0.51
C ASP A 80 -14.04 -6.97 1.69
N GLU A 81 -14.89 -7.94 2.01
CA GLU A 81 -14.67 -8.87 3.12
C GLU A 81 -13.55 -9.90 2.85
N LYS A 82 -13.10 -10.05 1.59
CA LYS A 82 -12.08 -11.04 1.20
C LYS A 82 -10.69 -10.46 1.21
N VAL A 83 -10.55 -9.23 0.73
CA VAL A 83 -9.27 -8.52 0.68
C VAL A 83 -9.47 -7.14 1.32
N PRO A 84 -8.99 -6.94 2.56
CA PRO A 84 -9.13 -5.66 3.23
C PRO A 84 -8.56 -4.50 2.39
N CYS A 85 -9.32 -3.41 2.28
CA CYS A 85 -8.94 -2.20 1.55
C CYS A 85 -7.56 -1.66 1.96
N SER A 86 -7.20 -1.80 3.25
CA SER A 86 -5.90 -1.41 3.78
C SER A 86 -4.72 -2.06 3.06
N ILE A 87 -4.85 -3.30 2.59
CA ILE A 87 -3.78 -3.99 1.86
C ILE A 87 -3.56 -3.34 0.49
N GLY A 88 -4.65 -3.01 -0.22
CA GLY A 88 -4.57 -2.31 -1.49
C GLY A 88 -3.94 -0.92 -1.33
N LYS A 89 -4.30 -0.20 -0.27
CA LYS A 89 -3.73 1.11 0.05
C LYS A 89 -2.22 1.04 0.33
N LEU A 90 -1.79 0.09 1.14
CA LEU A 90 -0.36 -0.13 1.40
C LEU A 90 0.41 -0.46 0.11
N ALA A 91 -0.19 -1.25 -0.79
CA ALA A 91 0.42 -1.54 -2.08
C ALA A 91 0.54 -0.29 -2.97
N ALA A 92 -0.47 0.58 -2.97
CA ALA A 92 -0.44 1.85 -3.71
C ALA A 92 0.62 2.82 -3.15
N GLU A 93 0.76 2.90 -1.82
CA GLU A 93 1.78 3.71 -1.14
C GLU A 93 3.20 3.22 -1.45
N LEU A 94 3.42 1.90 -1.46
CA LEU A 94 4.70 1.31 -1.86
C LEU A 94 5.06 1.67 -3.30
N LEU A 95 4.13 1.49 -4.24
CA LEU A 95 4.35 1.83 -5.65
C LEU A 95 4.61 3.33 -5.83
N THR A 96 3.93 4.19 -5.08
CA THR A 96 4.17 5.63 -5.07
C THR A 96 5.58 5.97 -4.57
N THR A 97 6.07 5.25 -3.55
CA THR A 97 7.43 5.41 -3.01
C THR A 97 8.50 5.04 -4.05
N LEU A 98 8.17 4.12 -4.96
CA LEU A 98 9.00 3.74 -6.11
C LEU A 98 8.96 4.74 -7.28
N ASP A 99 8.36 5.93 -7.09
CA ASP A 99 8.09 6.93 -8.12
C ASP A 99 7.25 6.40 -9.31
N VAL A 100 6.39 5.38 -9.07
CA VAL A 100 5.38 4.96 -10.03
C VAL A 100 4.20 5.92 -9.97
N ASN A 101 3.68 6.32 -11.13
CA ASN A 101 2.49 7.16 -11.21
C ASN A 101 1.23 6.34 -10.90
N VAL A 102 0.83 6.29 -9.63
CA VAL A 102 -0.34 5.53 -9.15
C VAL A 102 -1.52 6.46 -8.89
N THR A 103 -2.70 6.09 -9.40
CA THR A 103 -3.99 6.65 -9.01
C THR A 103 -4.71 5.65 -8.12
N TRP A 104 -5.02 6.03 -6.89
CA TRP A 104 -5.71 5.21 -5.89
C TRP A 104 -7.11 5.76 -5.63
N GLU A 105 -8.14 4.91 -5.79
CA GLU A 105 -9.54 5.26 -5.56
C GLU A 105 -10.21 4.24 -4.63
N GLU A 106 -10.88 4.75 -3.59
CA GLU A 106 -11.64 3.94 -2.62
C GLU A 106 -13.13 4.09 -2.88
N TYR A 107 -13.86 2.98 -2.88
CA TYR A 107 -15.30 2.97 -3.16
C TYR A 107 -16.09 2.57 -1.92
N GLU A 108 -16.68 3.57 -1.25
CA GLU A 108 -17.50 3.37 -0.05
C GLU A 108 -18.69 2.44 -0.30
N GLY A 109 -18.87 1.42 0.54
CA GLY A 109 -19.99 0.48 0.46
C GLY A 109 -19.90 -0.51 -0.70
N LEU A 110 -18.80 -0.50 -1.45
CA LEU A 110 -18.52 -1.47 -2.50
C LEU A 110 -17.85 -2.70 -1.86
N ASP A 111 -18.49 -3.85 -1.99
CA ASP A 111 -17.92 -5.16 -1.67
C ASP A 111 -16.94 -5.61 -2.80
N HIS A 112 -16.72 -6.90 -2.98
CA HIS A 112 -15.90 -7.50 -4.03
C HIS A 112 -16.51 -7.39 -5.46
N SER A 113 -16.88 -6.18 -5.87
CA SER A 113 -17.45 -5.82 -7.17
C SER A 113 -16.66 -4.68 -7.80
N TYR A 114 -16.84 -4.46 -9.10
CA TYR A 114 -16.14 -3.44 -9.89
C TYR A 114 -17.09 -2.41 -10.52
N SER A 115 -18.40 -2.47 -10.25
CA SER A 115 -19.43 -1.68 -10.95
C SER A 115 -19.21 -0.18 -10.91
N ASP A 116 -18.93 0.36 -9.72
CA ASP A 116 -18.75 1.81 -9.52
C ASP A 116 -17.36 2.28 -9.96
N MET A 117 -16.38 1.37 -9.96
CA MET A 117 -15.01 1.60 -10.43
C MET A 117 -14.92 1.78 -11.95
N LEU A 118 -15.82 1.17 -12.73
CA LEU A 118 -15.72 1.19 -14.19
C LEU A 118 -15.75 2.61 -14.78
N ARG A 119 -16.47 3.55 -14.15
CA ARG A 119 -16.52 4.94 -14.60
C ARG A 119 -15.15 5.59 -14.51
N ASP A 120 -14.51 5.50 -13.36
CA ASP A 120 -13.23 6.14 -13.11
C ASP A 120 -12.10 5.43 -13.88
N PHE A 121 -12.22 4.11 -14.06
CA PHE A 121 -11.31 3.36 -14.93
C PHE A 121 -11.39 3.82 -16.38
N VAL A 122 -12.59 4.10 -16.91
CA VAL A 122 -12.75 4.66 -18.26
C VAL A 122 -12.16 6.06 -18.33
N GLU A 123 -12.42 6.92 -17.34
CA GLU A 123 -11.85 8.27 -17.26
C GLU A 123 -10.32 8.24 -17.21
N PHE A 124 -9.75 7.33 -16.41
CA PHE A 124 -8.31 7.06 -16.36
C PHE A 124 -7.77 6.73 -17.75
N LEU A 125 -8.38 5.78 -18.46
CA LEU A 125 -7.96 5.40 -19.82
C LEU A 125 -8.07 6.55 -20.82
N GLU A 126 -9.11 7.39 -20.73
CA GLU A 126 -9.26 8.56 -21.60
C GLU A 126 -8.17 9.60 -21.35
N ASN A 127 -7.79 9.81 -20.09
CA ASN A 127 -6.69 10.68 -19.70
C ASN A 127 -5.31 10.11 -20.10
N LEU A 128 -5.22 8.80 -20.38
CA LEU A 128 -4.01 8.14 -20.87
C LEU A 128 -3.81 8.23 -22.38
N LYS A 129 -4.87 8.35 -23.18
CA LYS A 129 -4.78 8.45 -24.66
C LYS A 129 -3.80 9.52 -25.16
N PRO A 130 -3.71 10.74 -24.56
CA PRO A 130 -2.72 11.73 -24.96
C PRO A 130 -1.27 11.24 -24.82
N TYR A 131 -0.98 10.38 -23.85
CA TYR A 131 0.37 9.85 -23.60
C TYR A 131 0.75 8.71 -24.57
N LEU A 132 -0.24 8.04 -25.16
CA LEU A 132 -0.02 6.94 -26.11
C LEU A 132 0.12 7.43 -27.56
N GLU A 133 -0.59 8.51 -27.94
CA GLU A 133 -0.51 9.08 -29.29
C GLU A 133 0.79 9.85 -29.57
N LEU A 134 1.52 10.27 -28.53
CA LEU A 134 2.83 10.94 -28.65
C LEU A 134 4.03 9.98 -28.75
N ARG A 135 3.81 8.67 -28.75
CA ARG A 135 4.86 7.63 -28.76
C ARG A 135 5.03 6.89 -30.09
N PHE A 136 4.41 7.35 -31.18
CA PHE A 136 4.56 6.78 -32.53
C PHE A 136 4.95 7.83 -33.58
#